data_AF-A0A519WUU4-F1
#
_entry.id   AF-A0A519WUU4-F1
#
_cell.length_a   1.000
_cell.length_b   1.000
_cell.length_c   1.000
_cell.angle_alpha   90.00
_cell.angle_beta   90.00
_cell.angle_gamma   90.00
#
_symmetry.space_group_name_H-M   'P 1'
#
loop_
_entity.id
_entity.type
_entity.pdbx_description
1 polymer ?
#
loop_
_entity_poly.entity_id
_entity_poly.type
_entity_poly.pdbx_seq_one_letter_code
_entity_poly.pdbx_strand_id
1 'polypeptide(L)' 'MKSIVSETNNSNVHEHPVATEILPFDNFYPAETEHQDYYPRNKWDFYIKNVSKPKVMKMRKALPELIKSEYKE' A
#
# COMPACT_ATOMS: atom_id res chain seq x y z
N MET A 1 -7.08 7.82 12.70
CA MET A 1 -6.89 8.29 11.30
C MET A 1 -6.71 9.80 11.22
N LYS A 2 -7.63 10.63 11.75
CA LYS A 2 -7.50 12.10 11.73
C LYS A 2 -6.22 12.60 12.41
N SER A 3 -5.82 12.00 13.55
CA SER A 3 -4.56 12.33 14.23
C SER A 3 -3.33 12.09 13.35
N ILE A 4 -3.24 10.93 12.70
CA ILE A 4 -2.13 10.57 11.82
C ILE A 4 -2.01 11.54 10.63
N VAL A 5 -3.13 11.95 10.03
CA VAL A 5 -3.13 12.96 8.97
C VAL A 5 -2.58 14.29 9.49
N SER A 6 -3.00 14.72 10.68
CA SER A 6 -2.46 15.93 11.31
C SER A 6 -0.97 15.82 11.60
N GLU A 7 -0.51 14.72 12.18
CA GLU A 7 0.91 14.46 12.46
C GLU A 7 1.74 14.45 11.17
N THR A 8 1.22 13.86 10.10
CA THR A 8 1.89 13.81 8.79
C THR A 8 2.02 15.21 8.19
N ASN A 9 0.95 16.01 8.19
CA ASN A 9 1.00 17.39 7.72
C ASN A 9 1.99 18.25 8.51
N ASN A 10 2.04 18.07 9.84
CA ASN A 10 2.95 18.81 10.71
C ASN A 10 4.42 18.36 10.57
N SER A 11 4.67 17.15 10.04
CA SER A 11 6.02 16.63 9.85
C SER A 11 6.77 17.24 8.67
N ASN A 12 6.09 17.98 7.78
CA ASN A 12 6.65 18.56 6.54
C ASN A 12 7.38 17.56 5.63
N VAL A 13 7.03 16.27 5.71
CA VAL A 13 7.58 15.21 4.83
C VAL A 13 7.10 15.35 3.38
N HIS A 14 5.98 16.06 3.18
CA HIS A 14 5.41 16.36 1.87
C HIS A 14 5.38 17.87 1.64
N GLU A 15 5.58 18.29 0.38
CA GLU A 15 5.48 19.70 -0.03
C GLU A 15 4.05 20.26 0.12
N HIS A 16 3.06 19.37 0.07
CA HIS A 16 1.65 19.72 0.14
C HIS A 16 0.92 18.90 1.22
N PRO A 17 -0.18 19.42 1.78
CA PRO A 17 -1.01 18.68 2.73
C PRO A 17 -1.54 17.36 2.15
N VAL A 18 -1.74 16.38 3.03
CA VAL A 18 -2.34 15.09 2.70
C VAL A 18 -3.76 15.27 2.16
N ALA A 19 -4.03 14.73 0.97
CA ALA A 19 -5.33 14.79 0.29
C ALA A 19 -6.26 13.60 0.60
N THR A 20 -5.88 12.70 1.52
CA THR A 20 -6.63 11.48 1.83
C THR A 20 -7.98 11.77 2.51
N GLU A 21 -9.07 11.27 1.92
CA GLU A 21 -10.41 11.34 2.50
C GLU A 21 -10.60 10.34 3.65
N ILE A 22 -11.36 10.75 4.69
CA ILE A 22 -11.72 9.90 5.83
C ILE A 22 -13.24 9.84 5.90
N LEU A 23 -13.80 8.79 5.29
CA LEU A 23 -15.24 8.56 5.20
C LEU A 23 -15.65 7.32 6.01
N PRO A 24 -16.88 7.25 6.53
CA PRO A 24 -17.43 6.00 7.03
C PRO A 24 -17.49 4.98 5.90
N PHE A 25 -17.30 3.71 6.24
CA PHE A 25 -17.57 2.62 5.30
C PHE A 25 -19.05 2.60 4.94
N ASP A 26 -19.35 2.42 3.65
CA ASP A 26 -20.72 2.30 3.14
C ASP A 26 -20.88 0.96 2.41
N ASN A 27 -20.39 0.87 1.17
CA ASN A 27 -20.48 -0.33 0.34
C ASN A 27 -19.13 -0.63 -0.34
N PHE A 28 -18.87 -1.90 -0.64
CA PHE A 28 -17.70 -2.34 -1.40
C PHE A 28 -18.11 -3.36 -2.46
N TYR A 29 -17.73 -3.10 -3.71
CA TYR A 29 -17.97 -3.99 -4.84
C TYR A 29 -16.64 -4.66 -5.22
N PRO A 30 -16.55 -6.01 -5.18
CA PRO A 30 -15.34 -6.71 -5.58
C PRO A 30 -14.98 -6.39 -7.04
N ALA A 31 -13.68 -6.18 -7.29
CA ALA A 31 -13.15 -6.14 -8.65
C ALA A 31 -13.24 -7.53 -9.30
N GLU A 32 -13.17 -7.56 -10.63
CA GLU A 32 -13.21 -8.75 -11.47
C GLU A 32 -12.17 -9.80 -11.04
N THR A 33 -12.44 -11.08 -11.34
CA THR A 33 -11.61 -12.20 -10.92
C THR A 33 -10.17 -12.08 -11.42
N GLU A 34 -9.94 -11.54 -12.62
CA GLU A 34 -8.58 -11.31 -13.12
C GLU A 34 -7.77 -10.27 -12.32
N HIS A 35 -8.41 -9.43 -11.50
CA HIS A 35 -7.72 -8.47 -10.63
C HIS A 35 -7.35 -9.05 -9.26
N GLN A 36 -8.04 -10.11 -8.82
CA GLN A 36 -7.78 -10.76 -7.53
C GLN A 36 -6.42 -11.49 -7.57
N ASP A 37 -5.57 -11.31 -6.57
CA ASP A 37 -4.24 -11.94 -6.52
C ASP A 37 -3.35 -11.65 -7.75
N TYR A 38 -3.52 -10.50 -8.39
CA TYR A 38 -2.78 -10.16 -9.61
C TYR A 38 -1.26 -10.18 -9.42
N TYR A 39 -0.74 -9.65 -8.30
CA TYR A 39 0.70 -9.61 -8.02
C TYR A 39 1.36 -11.00 -7.99
N PRO A 40 0.90 -11.97 -7.17
CA PRO A 40 1.51 -13.31 -7.14
C PRO A 40 1.26 -14.13 -8.41
N ARG A 41 0.17 -13.88 -9.16
CA ARG A 41 -0.11 -14.59 -10.43
C ARG A 41 0.69 -14.06 -11.63
N ASN A 42 1.12 -12.80 -11.60
CA ASN A 42 1.76 -12.12 -12.73
C ASN A 42 3.17 -11.61 -12.40
N LYS A 43 3.98 -12.40 -11.68
CA LYS A 43 5.32 -12.01 -11.20
C LYS A 43 6.29 -11.52 -12.29
N TRP A 44 6.07 -11.93 -13.53
CA TRP A 44 6.91 -11.57 -14.68
C TRP A 44 6.41 -10.35 -15.45
N ASP A 45 5.21 -9.85 -15.12
CA ASP A 45 4.67 -8.65 -15.73
C ASP A 45 5.61 -7.46 -15.48
N PHE A 46 5.80 -6.64 -16.52
CA PHE A 46 6.67 -5.48 -16.47
C PHE A 46 6.22 -4.48 -15.40
N TYR A 47 4.91 -4.31 -15.21
CA TYR A 47 4.38 -3.45 -14.16
C TYR A 47 4.74 -3.97 -12.77
N ILE A 48 4.60 -5.28 -12.55
CA ILE A 48 4.95 -5.90 -11.27
C ILE A 48 6.45 -5.74 -11.00
N LYS A 49 7.30 -6.05 -11.97
CA LYS A 49 8.76 -5.99 -11.80
C LYS A 49 9.28 -4.59 -11.52
N ASN A 50 8.77 -3.58 -12.22
CA ASN A 50 9.35 -2.23 -12.19
C ASN A 50 8.63 -1.28 -11.24
N VAL A 51 7.36 -1.54 -10.89
CA VAL A 51 6.56 -0.63 -10.06
C VAL A 51 6.19 -1.26 -8.72
N SER A 52 5.58 -2.45 -8.73
CA SER A 52 5.03 -3.03 -7.50
C SER A 52 6.09 -3.70 -6.63
N LYS A 53 6.97 -4.51 -7.23
CA LYS A 53 8.02 -5.23 -6.50
C LYS A 53 8.97 -4.30 -5.73
N PRO A 54 9.46 -3.18 -6.30
CA PRO A 54 10.29 -2.24 -5.54
C PRO A 54 9.57 -1.65 -4.32
N LYS A 55 8.27 -1.36 -4.43
CA LYS A 55 7.45 -0.86 -3.30
C LYS A 55 7.34 -1.90 -2.18
N VAL A 56 7.07 -3.16 -2.54
CA VAL A 56 7.01 -4.27 -1.57
C VAL A 56 8.36 -4.46 -0.87
N MET A 57 9.47 -4.46 -1.61
CA MET A 57 10.81 -4.60 -1.02
C MET A 57 11.18 -3.42 -0.10
N LYS A 58 10.76 -2.19 -0.45
CA LYS A 58 10.94 -1.01 0.41
C LYS A 58 10.20 -1.16 1.73
N MET A 59 8.94 -1.61 1.70
CA MET A 59 8.17 -1.90 2.91
C MET A 59 8.83 -3.02 3.72
N ARG A 60 9.26 -4.11 3.07
CA ARG A 60 9.92 -5.24 3.74
C ARG A 60 11.16 -4.82 4.51
N LYS A 61 11.96 -3.94 3.93
CA LYS A 61 13.17 -3.38 4.56
C LYS A 61 12.85 -2.41 5.69
N ALA A 62 11.84 -1.56 5.52
CA ALA A 62 11.54 -0.49 6.49
C ALA A 62 10.75 -0.96 7.71
N LEU A 63 9.91 -2.00 7.56
CA LEU A 63 8.95 -2.42 8.58
C LEU A 63 8.92 -3.96 8.73
N PRO A 64 10.06 -4.62 8.99
CA PRO A 64 10.14 -6.09 9.05
C PRO A 64 9.22 -6.71 10.11
N GLU A 65 8.99 -5.99 11.21
CA GLU A 65 8.15 -6.44 12.33
C GLU A 65 6.65 -6.50 11.97
N LEU A 66 6.21 -5.68 11.01
CA LEU A 66 4.80 -5.60 10.61
C LEU A 66 4.43 -6.58 9.50
N ILE A 67 5.39 -7.40 9.06
CA ILE A 67 5.15 -8.39 8.02
C ILE A 67 4.62 -9.65 8.67
N LYS A 68 3.46 -10.13 8.18
CA LYS A 68 2.91 -11.41 8.62
C LYS A 68 3.91 -12.53 8.35
N SER A 69 3.95 -13.52 9.23
CA SER A 69 4.88 -14.66 9.13
C SER A 69 4.84 -15.34 7.77
N GLU A 70 3.66 -15.51 7.17
CA GLU A 70 3.49 -16.16 5.86
C GLU A 70 4.11 -15.37 4.68
N TYR A 71 4.53 -14.12 4.89
CA TYR A 71 5.11 -13.25 3.86
C TYR A 71 6.54 -12.79 4.16
N LYS A 72 7.21 -13.37 5.17
CA LYS A 72 8.60 -13.01 5.52
C LYS A 72 9.65 -13.63 4.59
N GLU A 73 9.28 -14.65 3.82
CA GLU A 73 10.11 -15.24 2.75
C GLU A 73 9.98 -14.47 1.42
#